data_AF-A0A1Z3MZL8-F1
#
_entry.id   AF-A0A1Z3MZL8-F1
#
_cell.length_a   1.000
_cell.length_b   1.000
_cell.length_c   1.000
_cell.angle_alpha   90.00
_cell.angle_beta   90.00
_cell.angle_gamma   90.00
#
_symmetry.space_group_name_H-M   'P 1'
#
loop_
_entity.id
_entity.type
_entity.pdbx_description
1 polymer ?
#
loop_
_entity_poly.entity_id
_entity_poly.type
_entity_poly.pdbx_seq_one_letter_code
_entity_poly.pdbx_strand_id
1 'polypeptide(L)'
;MTWSVIPSTNKERAKSYPDYIPPSVLEDYKEACAIKDLSPKASATLSRRCLQGIIRDFWRIEADTLNKEILAIQDKVDPVVWDAIDSVRKVGNIGAHMEKNIDVIVDVSSDEADLL
;
A
#
# COMPACT_ATOMS: atom_id res chain seq x y z
N MET A 1 -13.05 13.03 -26.89
CA MET A 1 -13.59 13.44 -25.57
C MET A 1 -14.64 12.43 -25.16
N THR A 2 -14.28 11.50 -24.28
CA THR A 2 -15.21 10.54 -23.68
C THR A 2 -15.85 11.20 -22.46
N TRP A 3 -17.17 11.40 -22.52
CA TRP A 3 -17.95 11.90 -21.40
C TRP A 3 -18.13 10.77 -20.37
N SER A 4 -17.90 11.10 -19.09
CA SER A 4 -18.17 10.21 -17.96
C SER A 4 -19.68 10.13 -17.74
N VAL A 5 -20.26 8.95 -17.97
CA VAL A 5 -21.66 8.66 -17.65
C VAL A 5 -21.67 7.91 -16.33
N ILE A 6 -22.48 8.36 -15.36
CA ILE A 6 -22.76 7.65 -14.12
C ILE A 6 -23.91 6.65 -14.40
N PRO A 7 -23.81 5.37 -14.00
CA PRO A 7 -22.77 4.80 -13.16
C PRO A 7 -21.53 4.50 -14.01
N SER A 8 -20.41 5.10 -13.60
CA SER A 8 -19.11 4.83 -14.19
C SER A 8 -18.90 3.33 -14.20
N THR A 9 -18.63 2.74 -15.36
CA THR A 9 -18.28 1.32 -15.50
C THR A 9 -16.99 0.96 -14.75
N ASN A 10 -16.27 1.95 -14.22
CA ASN A 10 -15.21 1.76 -13.23
C ASN A 10 -15.83 1.39 -11.88
N LYS A 11 -15.81 0.10 -11.58
CA LYS A 11 -16.02 -0.42 -10.23
C LYS A 11 -15.09 0.33 -9.27
N GLU A 12 -15.61 0.87 -8.17
CA GLU A 12 -14.77 1.41 -7.11
C GLU A 12 -13.74 0.34 -6.71
N ARG A 13 -12.45 0.61 -6.95
CA ARG A 13 -11.36 -0.30 -6.61
C ARG A 13 -11.14 -0.36 -5.10
N ALA A 14 -11.45 0.73 -4.40
CA ALA A 14 -11.34 0.83 -2.96
C ALA A 14 -12.54 0.17 -2.27
N LYS A 15 -12.27 -0.77 -1.36
CA LYS A 15 -13.29 -1.31 -0.44
C LYS A 15 -13.61 -0.31 0.66
N SER A 16 -14.84 -0.32 1.15
CA SER A 16 -15.20 0.42 2.37
C SER A 16 -14.71 -0.35 3.59
N TYR A 17 -14.09 0.37 4.52
CA TYR A 17 -13.67 -0.16 5.82
C TYR A 17 -14.29 0.66 6.95
N PRO A 18 -14.40 0.09 8.17
CA PRO A 18 -14.93 0.80 9.33
C PRO A 18 -14.07 1.99 9.77
N ASP A 19 -14.66 2.85 10.60
CA ASP A 19 -14.09 4.10 11.12
C ASP A 19 -13.02 3.92 12.20
N TYR A 20 -12.84 2.70 12.74
CA TYR A 20 -11.75 2.40 13.67
C TYR A 20 -10.37 2.38 13.01
N ILE A 21 -10.28 2.33 11.67
CA ILE A 21 -9.01 2.43 10.95
C ILE A 21 -8.60 3.90 10.91
N PRO A 22 -7.32 4.23 11.18
CA PRO A 22 -6.84 5.61 11.13
C PRO A 22 -7.23 6.33 9.83
N PRO A 23 -7.74 7.57 9.91
CA PRO A 23 -8.17 8.32 8.71
C PRO A 23 -7.09 8.46 7.65
N SER A 24 -5.83 8.69 8.04
CA SER A 24 -4.70 8.80 7.11
C SER A 24 -4.45 7.51 6.31
N VAL A 25 -4.59 6.35 6.95
CA VAL A 25 -4.47 5.03 6.30
C VAL A 25 -5.59 4.84 5.28
N LEU A 26 -6.83 5.22 5.65
CA LEU A 26 -7.98 5.12 4.75
C LEU A 26 -7.89 6.07 3.55
N GLU A 27 -7.38 7.29 3.77
CA GLU A 27 -7.15 8.27 2.71
C GLU A 27 -6.10 7.76 1.72
N ASP A 28 -4.95 7.31 2.22
CA ASP A 28 -3.88 6.73 1.40
C ASP A 28 -4.37 5.53 0.59
N TYR A 29 -5.13 4.62 1.22
CA TYR A 29 -5.70 3.46 0.56
C TYR A 29 -6.64 3.85 -0.59
N LYS A 30 -7.56 4.81 -0.33
CA LYS A 30 -8.52 5.26 -1.34
C LYS A 30 -7.80 5.94 -2.51
N GLU A 31 -6.83 6.80 -2.22
CA GLU A 31 -6.06 7.49 -3.24
C GLU A 31 -5.21 6.50 -4.05
N ALA A 32 -4.53 5.56 -3.40
CA ALA A 32 -3.75 4.51 -4.06
C ALA A 32 -4.60 3.72 -5.06
N CYS A 33 -5.82 3.32 -4.66
CA CYS A 33 -6.77 2.62 -5.52
C CYS A 33 -7.24 3.47 -6.69
N ALA A 34 -7.47 4.77 -6.47
CA ALA A 34 -8.00 5.69 -7.47
C ALA A 34 -6.98 6.06 -8.56
N ILE A 35 -5.71 6.16 -8.21
CA ILE A 35 -4.66 6.62 -9.13
C ILE A 35 -3.81 5.50 -9.74
N LYS A 36 -4.07 4.25 -9.41
CA LYS A 36 -3.31 3.08 -9.88
C LYS A 36 -3.03 3.10 -11.39
N ASP A 37 -4.08 3.22 -12.20
CA ASP A 37 -3.95 3.19 -13.67
C ASP A 37 -3.37 4.51 -14.24
N LEU A 38 -3.44 5.60 -13.47
CA LEU A 38 -2.96 6.93 -13.88
C LEU A 38 -1.49 7.15 -13.52
N SER A 39 -1.06 6.60 -12.39
CA SER A 39 0.29 6.70 -11.85
C SER A 39 0.58 5.50 -10.95
N PRO A 40 1.00 4.35 -11.53
CA PRO A 40 1.38 3.16 -10.79
C PRO A 40 2.42 3.43 -9.70
N LYS A 41 3.39 4.31 -10.00
CA LYS A 41 4.41 4.77 -9.04
C LYS A 41 3.83 5.47 -7.81
N ALA A 42 2.87 6.38 -8.00
CA ALA A 42 2.28 7.11 -6.89
C ALA A 42 1.36 6.19 -6.06
N SER A 43 0.60 5.31 -6.75
CA SER A 43 -0.20 4.27 -6.11
C SER A 43 0.67 3.37 -5.22
N ALA A 44 1.80 2.88 -5.74
CA ALA A 44 2.72 2.06 -4.96
C ALA A 44 3.31 2.79 -3.74
N THR A 45 3.63 4.09 -3.85
CA THR A 45 4.09 4.92 -2.72
C THR A 45 3.00 5.03 -1.64
N LEU A 46 1.76 5.33 -2.03
CA LEU A 46 0.63 5.45 -1.10
C LEU A 46 0.30 4.11 -0.43
N SER A 47 0.35 2.99 -1.16
CA SER A 47 0.15 1.66 -0.58
C SER A 47 1.21 1.30 0.45
N ARG A 48 2.48 1.67 0.22
CA ARG A 48 3.54 1.51 1.24
C ARG A 48 3.28 2.36 2.48
N ARG A 49 2.86 3.62 2.30
CA ARG A 49 2.52 4.52 3.42
C ARG A 49 1.33 4.00 4.22
N CYS A 50 0.32 3.47 3.54
CA CYS A 50 -0.83 2.78 4.14
C CYS A 50 -0.37 1.59 4.99
N LEU A 51 0.46 0.69 4.44
CA LEU A 51 0.99 -0.46 5.19
C LEU A 51 1.80 -0.02 6.42
N GLN A 52 2.62 1.02 6.28
CA GLN A 52 3.38 1.56 7.40
C GLN A 52 2.46 2.11 8.51
N GLY A 53 1.44 2.87 8.13
CA GLY A 53 0.45 3.41 9.05
C GLY A 53 -0.31 2.32 9.79
N ILE A 54 -0.68 1.23 9.10
CA ILE A 54 -1.30 0.05 9.72
C ILE A 54 -0.36 -0.57 10.76
N ILE A 55 0.92 -0.74 10.42
CA ILE A 55 1.89 -1.38 11.33
C ILE A 55 2.06 -0.55 12.60
N ARG A 56 2.25 0.76 12.44
CA ARG A 56 2.44 1.73 13.52
C ARG A 56 1.21 1.88 14.40
N ASP A 57 0.01 1.86 13.82
CA ASP A 57 -1.19 1.99 14.63
C ASP A 57 -1.52 0.72 15.41
N PHE A 58 -1.46 -0.45 14.77
CA PHE A 58 -1.88 -1.69 15.41
C PHE A 58 -0.82 -2.27 16.36
N TRP A 59 0.45 -2.37 15.92
CA TRP A 59 1.52 -2.97 16.71
C TRP A 59 2.39 -1.96 17.45
N ARG A 60 2.22 -0.64 17.21
CA ARG A 60 3.01 0.43 17.85
C ARG A 60 4.52 0.27 17.64
N ILE A 61 4.90 -0.18 16.44
CA ILE A 61 6.30 -0.37 16.02
C ILE A 61 6.69 0.76 15.07
N GLU A 62 7.80 1.42 15.36
CA GLU A 62 8.42 2.42 14.50
C GLU A 62 9.87 2.05 14.25
N ALA A 63 10.30 2.12 12.98
CA ALA A 63 11.69 1.94 12.59
C ALA A 63 12.05 2.85 11.42
N ASP A 64 13.34 2.90 11.08
CA ASP A 64 13.85 3.81 10.04
C ASP A 64 13.25 3.57 8.65
N THR A 65 12.79 2.34 8.39
CA THR A 65 12.28 1.92 7.08
C THR A 65 11.10 0.99 7.22
N LEU A 66 10.19 1.00 6.23
CA LEU A 66 9.04 0.09 6.20
C LEU A 66 9.48 -1.38 6.22
N ASN A 67 10.59 -1.73 5.57
CA ASN A 67 11.13 -3.09 5.60
C ASN A 67 11.46 -3.54 7.03
N LYS A 68 12.08 -2.67 7.84
CA LYS A 68 12.38 -2.98 9.25
C LYS A 68 11.10 -3.14 10.08
N GLU A 69 10.10 -2.32 9.84
CA GLU A 69 8.81 -2.42 10.53
C GLU A 69 8.06 -3.71 10.17
N ILE A 70 8.06 -4.11 8.89
CA ILE A 70 7.50 -5.40 8.45
C ILE A 70 8.23 -6.56 9.13
N LEU A 71 9.56 -6.59 9.11
CA LEU A 71 10.32 -7.68 9.75
C LEU A 71 10.04 -7.79 11.25
N ALA A 72 9.74 -6.67 11.94
CA ALA A 72 9.43 -6.65 13.36
C ALA A 72 8.05 -7.24 13.71
N ILE A 73 7.14 -7.40 12.74
CA ILE A 73 5.83 -8.02 12.94
C ILE A 73 5.76 -9.49 12.53
N GLN A 74 6.86 -10.09 12.06
CA GLN A 74 6.90 -11.48 11.58
C GLN A 74 6.28 -12.48 12.57
N ASP A 75 6.66 -12.41 13.85
CA ASP A 75 6.17 -13.32 14.89
C ASP A 75 4.84 -12.86 15.53
N LYS A 76 4.23 -11.79 15.00
CA LYS A 76 3.00 -11.16 15.53
C LYS A 76 1.81 -11.30 14.59
N VAL A 77 2.01 -11.90 13.42
CA VAL A 77 1.05 -11.98 12.32
C VAL A 77 0.80 -13.45 12.02
N ASP A 78 -0.43 -13.77 11.62
CA ASP A 78 -0.76 -15.11 11.15
C ASP A 78 0.14 -15.51 9.96
N PRO A 79 0.66 -16.75 9.88
CA PRO A 79 1.58 -17.17 8.83
C PRO A 79 1.08 -16.90 7.40
N VAL A 80 -0.23 -16.99 7.15
CA VAL A 80 -0.81 -16.73 5.82
C VAL A 80 -0.74 -15.24 5.47
N VAL A 81 -1.02 -14.38 6.45
CA VAL A 81 -0.93 -12.93 6.28
C VAL A 81 0.53 -12.51 6.15
N TRP A 82 1.43 -13.14 6.92
CA TRP A 82 2.86 -12.92 6.82
C TRP A 82 3.39 -13.24 5.42
N ASP A 83 3.03 -14.40 4.89
CA ASP A 83 3.46 -14.84 3.55
C ASP A 83 3.00 -13.86 2.45
N ALA A 84 1.78 -13.34 2.56
CA ALA A 84 1.28 -12.31 1.64
C ALA A 84 2.10 -11.00 1.73
N ILE A 85 2.38 -10.50 2.94
CA ILE A 85 3.18 -9.28 3.15
C ILE A 85 4.62 -9.48 2.66
N ASP A 86 5.23 -10.61 3.01
CA ASP A 86 6.61 -10.92 2.65
C ASP A 86 6.78 -11.13 1.14
N SER A 87 5.77 -11.71 0.47
CA SER A 87 5.74 -11.82 -0.99
C SER A 87 5.83 -10.45 -1.65
N VAL A 88 4.98 -9.50 -1.25
CA VAL A 88 4.98 -8.14 -1.79
C VAL A 88 6.30 -7.41 -1.49
N ARG A 89 6.83 -7.57 -0.28
CA ARG A 89 8.12 -6.98 0.13
C ARG A 89 9.32 -7.48 -0.68
N LYS A 90 9.22 -8.63 -1.33
CA LYS A 90 10.30 -9.22 -2.13
C LYS A 90 10.18 -8.94 -3.63
N VAL A 91 9.10 -8.28 -4.08
CA VAL A 91 8.87 -8.03 -5.50
C VAL A 91 9.74 -6.87 -6.01
N GLY A 92 10.62 -7.18 -6.96
CA GLY A 92 11.24 -6.23 -7.89
C GLY A 92 11.69 -4.90 -7.28
N ASN A 93 11.28 -3.78 -7.90
CA ASN A 93 11.57 -2.45 -7.40
C ASN A 93 10.80 -2.13 -6.12
N ILE A 94 9.63 -2.73 -5.88
CA ILE A 94 8.82 -2.50 -4.68
C ILE A 94 9.62 -2.81 -3.41
N GLY A 95 10.24 -3.98 -3.36
CA GLY A 95 11.02 -4.42 -2.22
C GLY A 95 12.26 -3.57 -1.97
N ALA A 96 13.02 -3.28 -3.02
CA ALA A 96 14.23 -2.45 -2.94
C ALA A 96 13.94 -1.04 -2.39
N HIS A 97 12.73 -0.54 -2.55
CA HIS A 97 12.31 0.78 -2.07
C HIS A 97 11.73 0.78 -0.64
N MET A 98 11.29 -0.36 -0.12
CA MET A 98 10.92 -0.48 1.30
C MET A 98 12.13 -0.35 2.23
N GLU A 99 13.36 -0.49 1.72
CA GLU A 99 14.62 -0.26 2.43
C GLU A 99 15.05 1.22 2.45
N LYS A 100 14.31 2.11 1.77
CA LYS A 100 14.56 3.56 1.72
C LYS A 100 13.40 4.33 2.37
N ASN A 101 13.51 5.66 2.37
CA ASN A 101 12.41 6.52 2.82
C ASN A 101 11.19 6.33 1.90
N ILE A 102 10.04 6.02 2.52
CA ILE A 102 8.79 5.71 1.82
C ILE A 102 8.19 6.92 1.08
N ASP A 103 8.56 8.14 1.45
CA ASP A 103 8.04 9.38 0.86
C ASP A 103 8.64 9.68 -0.53
N VAL A 104 9.58 8.85 -0.99
CA VAL A 104 10.18 8.98 -2.32
C VAL A 104 9.35 8.21 -3.34
N ILE A 105 8.84 8.93 -4.34
CA ILE A 105 8.20 8.33 -5.52
C ILE A 105 9.30 7.76 -6.42
N VAL A 106 9.11 6.51 -6.81
CA VAL A 106 10.10 5.69 -7.52
C VAL A 106 9.43 5.02 -8.71
N ASP A 107 10.19 4.65 -9.73
CA ASP A 107 9.60 4.04 -10.91
C ASP A 107 9.18 2.59 -10.61
N VAL A 108 7.89 2.31 -10.77
CA VAL A 108 7.26 1.02 -10.49
C VAL A 108 6.39 0.69 -11.70
N SER A 109 6.46 -0.55 -12.18
CA SER A 109 5.61 -0.98 -13.29
C SER A 109 4.14 -1.08 -12.84
N SER A 110 3.20 -1.09 -13.79
CA SER A 110 1.78 -1.33 -13.47
C SER A 110 1.60 -2.69 -12.80
N ASP A 111 2.22 -3.73 -13.34
CA ASP A 111 2.10 -5.11 -12.81
C ASP A 111 2.61 -5.23 -11.36
N GLU A 112 3.65 -4.47 -11.02
CA GLU A 112 4.15 -4.38 -9.65
C GLU A 112 3.17 -3.61 -8.75
N ALA A 113 2.67 -2.46 -9.19
CA ALA A 113 1.66 -1.70 -8.44
C ALA A 113 0.35 -2.50 -8.26
N ASP A 114 0.04 -3.41 -9.17
CA ASP A 114 -1.10 -4.31 -9.10
C ASP A 114 -1.06 -5.31 -7.95
N LEU A 115 0.13 -5.60 -7.42
CA LEU A 115 0.33 -6.52 -6.30
C LEU A 115 0.09 -5.89 -4.92
N LEU A 116 -0.02 -4.55 -4.87
CA LEU A 116 -0.28 -3.74 -3.67
C LEU A 116 -1.77 -3.40 -3.53
#